data_AF-A0A937BSS0-F1
#
_entry.id   AF-A0A937BSS0-F1
#
_cell.length_a   1.000
_cell.length_b   1.000
_cell.length_c   1.000
_cell.angle_alpha   90.00
_cell.angle_beta   90.00
_cell.angle_gamma   90.00
#
_symmetry.space_group_name_H-M   'P 1'
#
loop_
_entity.id
_entity.type
_entity.pdbx_description
1 polymer ?
#
loop_
_entity_poly.entity_id
_entity_poly.type
_entity_poly.pdbx_seq_one_letter_code
_entity_poly.pdbx_strand_id
1 'polypeptide(L)' 'MTLLFTPEELLQYLYKETSAEKTAAIETALQNDWTLREKMEVITASAESLDKIVESPRTETVLNILRYARETAIATP' A
#
# COMPACT_ATOMS: atom_id res chain seq x y z
N MET A 1 -28.90 -8.57 -1.75
CA MET A 1 -28.19 -7.57 -0.93
C MET A 1 -26.91 -8.21 -0.45
N THR A 2 -25.88 -8.17 -1.29
CA THR A 2 -24.63 -8.93 -1.09
C THR A 2 -23.63 -8.05 -0.37
N LEU A 3 -23.42 -8.35 0.91
CA LEU A 3 -22.34 -7.80 1.73
C LEU A 3 -21.02 -8.32 1.16
N LEU A 4 -20.44 -7.61 0.20
CA LEU A 4 -19.30 -8.13 -0.55
C LEU A 4 -18.00 -8.06 0.25
N PHE A 5 -17.68 -6.97 0.94
CA PHE A 5 -16.55 -6.91 1.91
C PHE A 5 -16.83 -5.81 2.94
N THR A 6 -16.35 -6.00 4.18
CA THR A 6 -16.45 -4.94 5.20
C THR A 6 -15.36 -3.88 4.98
N PRO A 7 -15.56 -2.65 5.47
CA PRO A 7 -14.52 -1.62 5.44
C PRO A 7 -13.23 -2.08 6.14
N GLU A 8 -13.34 -2.88 7.20
CA GLU A 8 -12.18 -3.49 7.90
C GLU A 8 -11.38 -4.42 6.98
N GLU A 9 -12.02 -5.23 6.15
CA GLU A 9 -11.31 -6.12 5.23
C GLU A 9 -10.59 -5.34 4.12
N LEU A 10 -11.19 -4.24 3.64
CA LEU A 10 -10.54 -3.33 2.69
C LEU A 10 -9.34 -2.60 3.33
N LEU A 11 -9.45 -2.24 4.60
CA LEU A 11 -8.33 -1.69 5.38
C LEU A 11 -7.20 -2.71 5.56
N GLN A 12 -7.51 -3.94 5.97
CA GLN A 12 -6.51 -5.01 6.06
C GLN A 12 -5.87 -5.28 4.69
N TYR A 13 -6.64 -5.21 3.60
CA TYR A 13 -6.09 -5.33 2.25
C TYR A 13 -5.14 -4.17 1.92
N LEU A 14 -5.50 -2.93 2.26
CA LEU A 14 -4.66 -1.74 2.05
C LEU A 14 -3.31 -1.86 2.78
N TYR A 15 -3.33 -2.36 4.02
CA TYR A 15 -2.13 -2.58 4.83
C TYR A 15 -1.43 -3.92 4.56
N LYS A 16 -1.89 -4.70 3.57
CA LYS A 16 -1.38 -6.04 3.23
C LYS A 16 -1.41 -7.04 4.40
N GLU A 17 -2.38 -6.88 5.29
CA GLU A 17 -2.65 -7.75 6.43
C GLU A 17 -3.68 -8.85 6.11
N THR A 18 -4.03 -9.03 4.83
CA THR A 18 -4.95 -10.08 4.37
C THR A 18 -4.21 -11.35 3.94
N SER A 19 -4.87 -12.50 4.08
CA SER A 19 -4.39 -13.76 3.48
C SER A 19 -4.48 -13.69 1.95
N ALA A 20 -3.60 -14.41 1.25
CA ALA A 20 -3.54 -14.42 -0.21
C ALA A 20 -4.89 -14.77 -0.89
N GLU A 21 -5.68 -15.67 -0.29
CA GLU A 21 -7.03 -16.00 -0.74
C GLU A 21 -7.99 -14.80 -0.66
N LYS A 22 -7.95 -14.05 0.45
CA LYS A 22 -8.77 -12.84 0.62
C LYS A 22 -8.33 -11.73 -0.30
N THR A 23 -7.01 -11.54 -0.49
CA THR A 23 -6.46 -10.57 -1.44
C THR A 23 -7.00 -10.82 -2.85
N ALA A 24 -6.93 -12.07 -3.33
CA ALA A 24 -7.44 -12.43 -4.65
C ALA A 24 -8.96 -12.25 -4.79
N ALA A 25 -9.73 -12.56 -3.74
CA ALA A 25 -11.17 -12.34 -3.71
C ALA A 25 -11.54 -10.86 -3.77
N ILE A 26 -10.81 -10.01 -3.02
CA ILE A 26 -10.98 -8.56 -3.01
C ILE A 26 -10.59 -7.97 -4.38
N GLU A 27 -9.48 -8.40 -4.99
CA GLU A 27 -9.10 -7.95 -6.34
C GLU A 27 -10.16 -8.31 -7.37
N THR A 28 -10.67 -9.53 -7.34
CA THR A 28 -11.74 -9.99 -8.24
C THR A 28 -13.01 -9.16 -8.04
N ALA A 29 -13.35 -8.82 -6.80
CA ALA A 29 -14.50 -8.00 -6.49
C ALA A 29 -14.31 -6.53 -6.89
N LEU A 30 -13.11 -5.97 -6.74
CA LEU A 30 -12.76 -4.63 -7.20
C LEU A 30 -12.86 -4.50 -8.73
N GLN A 31 -12.61 -5.58 -9.47
CA GLN A 31 -12.79 -5.60 -10.92
C GLN A 31 -14.25 -5.67 -11.37
N ASN A 32 -15.11 -6.33 -10.59
CA ASN A 32 -16.50 -6.58 -10.96
C ASN A 32 -17.50 -5.60 -10.32
N ASP A 33 -17.16 -4.98 -9.18
CA ASP A 33 -18.05 -4.09 -8.42
C ASP A 33 -17.48 -2.67 -8.37
N TRP A 34 -18.11 -1.79 -9.15
CA TRP A 34 -17.80 -0.36 -9.19
C TRP A 34 -17.96 0.32 -7.82
N THR A 35 -18.97 -0.08 -7.04
CA THR A 35 -19.26 0.52 -5.74
C THR A 35 -18.16 0.22 -4.72
N LEU A 36 -17.60 -0.99 -4.80
CA LEU A 36 -16.48 -1.41 -3.97
C LEU A 36 -15.23 -0.61 -4.31
N ARG A 37 -15.01 -0.35 -5.60
CA ARG A 37 -13.89 0.46 -6.08
C ARG A 37 -13.94 1.90 -5.59
N GLU A 38 -15.09 2.57 -5.67
CA GLU A 38 -15.23 3.94 -5.12
C GLU A 38 -14.95 3.98 -3.62
N LYS A 39 -15.46 3.02 -2.85
CA LYS A 39 -15.16 2.92 -1.42
C LYS A 39 -13.67 2.71 -1.16
N MET A 40 -13.03 1.86 -1.95
CA MET A 40 -11.59 1.60 -1.84
C MET A 40 -10.75 2.84 -2.15
N GLU A 41 -11.13 3.62 -3.16
CA GLU A 41 -10.48 4.88 -3.50
C GLU A 41 -10.59 5.91 -2.35
N VAL A 42 -11.75 6.03 -1.70
CA VAL A 42 -11.93 6.92 -0.54
C VAL A 42 -11.04 6.53 0.65
N ILE A 43 -10.96 5.23 0.96
CA ILE A 43 -10.11 4.72 2.05
C ILE A 43 -8.63 4.96 1.71
N THR A 44 -8.22 4.66 0.48
CA THR A 44 -6.85 4.85 -0.01
C THR A 44 -6.45 6.33 0.04
N ALA A 45 -7.30 7.23 -0.48
CA ALA A 45 -7.04 8.66 -0.47
C ALA A 45 -6.93 9.23 0.97
N SER A 46 -7.75 8.71 1.89
CA SER A 46 -7.68 9.09 3.31
C SER A 46 -6.36 8.62 3.95
N ALA A 47 -5.92 7.40 3.65
CA ALA A 47 -4.65 6.86 4.13
C ALA A 47 -3.44 7.62 3.56
N GLU A 48 -3.42 7.91 2.26
CA GLU A 48 -2.38 8.73 1.62
C GLU A 48 -2.35 10.15 2.19
N SER A 49 -3.51 10.72 2.51
CA SER A 49 -3.57 12.03 3.16
C SER A 49 -2.95 12.02 4.56
N LEU A 50 -3.05 10.90 5.29
CA LEU A 50 -2.35 10.71 6.56
C LEU A 50 -0.84 10.49 6.37
N ASP A 51 -0.44 9.77 5.32
CA ASP A 51 0.97 9.52 4.98
C ASP A 51 1.73 10.81 4.58
N LYS A 52 1.02 11.85 4.14
CA LYS A 52 1.63 13.19 3.95
C LYS A 52 2.19 13.82 5.24
N ILE A 53 1.89 13.24 6.40
CA ILE A 53 2.48 13.60 7.71
C ILE A 53 3.80 12.83 7.94
N VAL A 54 4.41 12.24 6.91
CA VAL A 54 5.75 11.65 7.02
C VAL A 54 6.79 12.76 7.13
N GLU A 55 7.35 12.90 8.34
CA GLU A 55 8.55 13.71 8.57
C GLU A 55 9.66 13.29 7.60
N SER A 56 10.31 14.29 6.99
CA SER A 56 11.38 14.03 6.03
C SER A 56 12.51 13.24 6.72
N PRO A 57 13.02 12.14 6.11
CA PRO A 57 14.15 11.44 6.68
C PRO A 57 15.34 12.40 6.79
N ARG A 58 16.10 12.30 7.88
CA ARG A 58 17.31 13.11 8.05
C ARG A 58 18.22 12.94 6.84
N THR A 59 18.82 14.03 6.37
CA THR A 59 19.73 14.05 5.20
C THR A 59 20.82 12.98 5.30
N GLU A 60 21.29 12.70 6.52
CA GLU A 60 22.27 11.65 6.79
C GLU A 60 21.80 10.24 6.38
N THR A 61 20.52 9.90 6.62
CA THR A 61 19.94 8.61 6.22
C THR A 61 19.93 8.46 4.70
N VAL A 62 19.57 9.53 3.98
CA VAL A 62 19.59 9.55 2.50
C VAL A 62 21.02 9.39 1.98
N LEU A 63 21.99 10.10 2.57
CA LEU A 63 23.40 9.98 2.20
C LEU A 63 23.96 8.57 2.45
N ASN A 64 23.56 7.93 3.55
CA ASN A 64 23.98 6.57 3.88
C ASN A 64 23.41 5.54 2.89
N ILE A 65 22.14 5.66 2.50
CA ILE A 65 21.52 4.81 1.47
C ILE A 65 22.22 5.00 0.12
N LEU A 66 22.48 6.25 -0.29
CA LEU A 66 23.21 6.55 -1.53
C LEU A 66 24.64 6.01 -1.52
N ARG A 67 25.34 6.06 -0.38
CA ARG A 67 26.66 5.45 -0.22
C ARG A 67 26.58 3.93 -0.39
N TYR A 68 25.64 3.28 0.31
CA TYR A 68 25.45 1.82 0.21
C TYR A 68 25.10 1.38 -1.22
N ALA A 69 24.21 2.10 -1.91
CA ALA A 69 23.85 1.80 -3.29
C ALA A 69 25.05 1.97 -4.25
N ARG A 70 25.90 2.97 -4.05
CA ARG A 70 27.14 3.12 -4.83
C ARG A 70 28.12 1.98 -4.57
N GLU A 71 28.33 1.61 -3.31
CA GLU A 71 29.25 0.53 -2.94
C GLU A 71 28.79 -0.83 -3.48
N THR A 72 27.49 -1.12 -3.42
CA THR A 72 26.92 -2.36 -3.96
C THR A 72 26.88 -2.39 -5.49
N ALA A 73 26.66 -1.25 -6.16
CA ALA A 73 26.77 -1.14 -7.62
C ALA A 73 28.21 -1.33 -8.12
N ILE A 74 29.22 -0.93 -7.33
CA ILE A 74 30.64 -1.14 -7.63
C ILE A 74 31.08 -2.58 -7.27
N ALA A 75 30.40 -3.23 -6.32
CA ALA A 75 30.71 -4.59 -5.86
C ALA A 75 30.18 -5.72 -6.77
N THR A 76 29.63 -5.40 -7.95
CA THR A 76 29.22 -6.41 -8.93
C THR A 76 30.14 -6.32 -10.16
N PRO A 77 31.22 -7.13 -10.25
CA PRO A 77 31.90 -7.42 -11.50
C PRO A 77 31.10 -8.37 -12.40
#